data_AF-A0A533S850-F1
#
_entry.id   AF-A0A533S850-F1
#
_cell.length_a   1.000
_cell.length_b   1.000
_cell.length_c   1.000
_cell.angle_alpha   90.00
_cell.angle_beta   90.00
_cell.angle_gamma   90.00
#
_symmetry.space_group_name_H-M   'P 1'
#
loop_
_entity.id
_entity.type
_entity.pdbx_description
1 polymer ?
#
loop_
_entity_poly.entity_id
_entity_poly.type
_entity_poly.pdbx_seq_one_letter_code
_entity_poly.pdbx_strand_id
1 'polypeptide(L)'
;MEFNRHDERSFPLKTLNRDEVGDWVDTKILEFVETYLQLETHPFYQKENYVVDPVCGMRIPLIEAVDKIDRGGETVYFCSKECKKAYLKEQGKSDKLNSGGSG
;
A
#
# COMPACT_ATOMS: atom_id res chain seq x y z
N MET A 1 -3.57 -2.75 17.53
CA MET A 1 -4.30 -3.79 18.28
C MET A 1 -4.12 -5.11 17.57
N GLU A 2 -4.19 -6.25 18.28
CA GLU A 2 -4.18 -7.58 17.63
C GLU A 2 -5.57 -7.87 17.05
N PHE A 3 -5.64 -8.06 15.74
CA PHE A 3 -6.88 -8.46 15.06
C PHE A 3 -7.32 -9.84 15.56
N ASN A 4 -8.45 -9.90 16.27
CA ASN A 4 -8.95 -11.13 16.87
C ASN A 4 -9.86 -11.88 15.88
N ARG A 5 -9.25 -12.76 15.07
CA ARG A 5 -9.89 -13.45 13.93
C ARG A 5 -11.02 -14.42 14.32
N HIS A 6 -11.21 -14.68 15.60
CA HIS A 6 -12.11 -15.73 16.14
C HIS A 6 -13.14 -15.20 17.14
N ASP A 7 -13.57 -13.95 17.03
CA ASP A 7 -14.67 -13.46 17.86
C ASP A 7 -16.03 -13.84 17.26
N GLU A 8 -16.53 -15.00 17.68
CA GLU A 8 -17.84 -15.54 17.31
C GLU A 8 -18.72 -15.64 18.55
N ARG A 9 -19.97 -15.13 18.46
CA ARG A 9 -20.96 -15.25 19.53
C ARG A 9 -22.21 -15.96 19.03
N SER A 10 -22.66 -16.96 19.77
CA SER A 10 -23.87 -17.73 19.50
C SER A 10 -25.02 -17.24 20.38
N PHE A 11 -26.20 -17.04 19.76
CA PHE A 11 -27.40 -16.57 20.44
C PHE A 11 -28.54 -17.59 20.30
N PRO A 12 -29.17 -18.04 21.40
CA PRO A 12 -30.30 -18.96 21.32
C PRO A 12 -31.55 -18.26 20.76
N LEU A 13 -32.13 -18.79 19.67
CA LEU A 13 -33.30 -18.20 19.00
C LEU A 13 -34.55 -18.07 19.90
N LYS A 14 -34.68 -18.93 20.92
CA LYS A 14 -35.86 -18.97 21.81
C LYS A 14 -35.82 -17.95 22.94
N THR A 15 -34.63 -17.47 23.31
CA THR A 15 -34.41 -16.53 24.42
C THR A 15 -33.64 -15.30 23.94
N LEU A 16 -33.81 -14.96 22.66
CA LEU A 16 -33.08 -13.89 22.01
C LEU A 16 -33.48 -12.54 22.62
N ASN A 17 -32.52 -11.87 23.24
CA ASN A 17 -32.66 -10.47 23.59
C ASN A 17 -32.12 -9.62 22.44
N ARG A 18 -32.99 -8.81 21.82
CA ARG A 18 -32.62 -7.98 20.66
C ARG A 18 -31.60 -6.90 21.02
N ASP A 19 -31.70 -6.34 22.23
CA ASP A 19 -30.80 -5.28 22.69
C ASP A 19 -29.39 -5.83 22.89
N GLU A 20 -29.28 -7.03 23.49
CA GLU A 20 -27.99 -7.73 23.66
C GLU A 20 -27.30 -8.06 22.33
N VAL A 21 -28.08 -8.41 21.31
CA VAL A 21 -27.56 -8.63 19.95
C VAL A 21 -27.11 -7.31 19.33
N GLY A 22 -27.91 -6.25 19.49
CA GLY A 22 -27.57 -4.91 19.01
C GLY A 22 -26.24 -4.43 19.58
N ASP A 23 -26.09 -4.50 20.90
CA ASP A 23 -24.87 -4.09 21.61
C ASP A 23 -23.63 -4.85 21.12
N TRP A 24 -23.77 -6.16 20.85
CA TRP A 24 -22.68 -6.96 20.32
C TRP A 24 -22.32 -6.57 18.88
N VAL A 25 -23.32 -6.37 18.02
CA VAL A 25 -23.09 -5.94 16.63
C VAL A 25 -22.43 -4.56 16.60
N ASP A 26 -22.92 -3.61 17.40
CA ASP A 26 -22.35 -2.26 17.47
C ASP A 26 -20.89 -2.29 17.92
N THR A 27 -20.57 -3.12 18.92
CA THR A 27 -19.18 -3.34 19.35
C THR A 27 -18.31 -3.89 18.21
N LYS A 28 -18.81 -4.89 17.47
CA LYS A 28 -18.07 -5.49 16.34
C LYS A 28 -17.88 -4.54 15.17
N ILE A 29 -18.87 -3.69 14.89
CA ILE A 29 -18.75 -2.65 13.87
C ILE A 29 -17.65 -1.65 14.27
N LEU A 30 -17.64 -1.20 15.54
CA LEU A 30 -16.62 -0.27 16.02
C LEU A 30 -15.22 -0.87 15.96
N GLU A 31 -15.04 -2.11 16.40
CA GLU A 31 -13.75 -2.83 16.30
C GLU A 31 -13.28 -2.98 14.85
N PHE A 32 -14.20 -3.29 13.93
CA PHE A 32 -13.89 -3.37 12.50
C PHE A 32 -13.46 -2.02 11.93
N VAL A 33 -14.22 -0.95 12.23
CA VAL A 33 -13.92 0.40 11.74
C VAL A 33 -12.58 0.88 12.30
N GLU A 34 -12.30 0.66 13.58
CA GLU A 34 -11.01 1.00 14.17
C GLU A 34 -9.85 0.25 13.48
N THR A 35 -10.05 -1.05 13.23
CA THR A 35 -9.06 -1.88 12.51
C THR A 35 -8.86 -1.37 11.08
N TYR A 36 -9.94 -1.03 10.36
CA TYR A 36 -9.90 -0.52 8.99
C TYR A 36 -9.19 0.83 8.92
N LEU A 37 -9.48 1.74 9.85
CA LEU A 37 -8.81 3.05 9.91
C LEU A 37 -7.32 2.93 10.25
N GLN A 38 -6.92 1.91 11.01
CA GLN A 38 -5.50 1.63 11.30
C GLN A 38 -4.77 0.98 10.11
N LEU A 39 -5.47 0.52 9.07
CA LEU A 39 -4.88 -0.26 7.98
C LEU A 39 -3.79 0.50 7.20
N GLU A 40 -4.00 1.79 6.93
CA GLU A 40 -3.04 2.62 6.18
C GLU A 40 -1.72 2.81 6.91
N THR A 41 -1.75 2.85 8.25
CA THR A 41 -0.57 3.08 9.09
C THR A 41 0.03 1.78 9.64
N HIS A 42 -0.65 0.65 9.48
CA HIS A 42 -0.18 -0.62 10.03
C HIS A 42 1.00 -1.18 9.22
N PRO A 43 2.17 -1.43 9.86
CA PRO A 43 3.36 -1.92 9.16
C PRO A 43 3.16 -3.23 8.36
N PHE A 44 2.18 -4.06 8.71
CA PHE A 44 1.89 -5.32 8.01
C PHE A 44 1.23 -5.11 6.64
N TYR A 45 0.44 -4.05 6.45
CA TYR A 45 -0.12 -3.72 5.14
C TYR A 45 0.93 -3.05 4.22
N GLN A 46 1.91 -2.38 4.84
CA GLN A 46 3.02 -1.75 4.14
C GLN A 46 4.19 -2.71 3.84
N LYS A 47 4.37 -3.80 4.61
CA LYS A 47 5.57 -4.65 4.60
C LYS A 47 5.95 -5.20 3.22
N GLU A 48 4.96 -5.53 2.39
CA GLU A 48 5.17 -6.08 1.04
C GLU A 48 5.08 -5.02 -0.07
N ASN A 49 4.74 -3.78 0.26
CA ASN A 49 4.55 -2.69 -0.70
C ASN A 49 5.63 -1.61 -0.54
N TYR A 50 6.90 -2.00 -0.49
CA TYR A 50 8.02 -1.07 -0.56
C TYR A 50 8.71 -1.15 -1.91
N VAL A 51 9.05 0.01 -2.46
CA VAL A 51 9.84 0.15 -3.69
C VAL A 51 11.11 0.92 -3.40
N VAL A 52 12.10 0.81 -4.28
CA VAL A 52 13.38 1.51 -4.14
C VAL A 52 13.47 2.56 -5.22
N ASP A 53 13.70 3.82 -4.83
CA ASP A 53 13.98 4.88 -5.79
C ASP A 53 15.33 4.59 -6.48
N PRO A 54 15.38 4.43 -7.81
CA PRO A 54 16.60 4.03 -8.52
C PRO A 54 17.67 5.12 -8.57
N VAL A 55 17.35 6.36 -8.20
CA VAL A 55 18.29 7.49 -8.22
C VAL A 55 19.03 7.61 -6.90
N CYS A 56 18.32 7.56 -5.78
CA CYS A 56 18.93 7.76 -4.46
C CYS A 56 19.03 6.48 -3.61
N GLY A 57 18.39 5.38 -4.03
CA GLY A 57 18.36 4.12 -3.28
C GLY A 57 17.41 4.14 -2.07
N MET A 58 16.61 5.20 -1.90
CA MET A 58 15.68 5.32 -0.79
C MET A 58 14.56 4.29 -0.91
N ARG A 59 14.33 3.54 0.18
CA ARG A 59 13.22 2.60 0.29
C ARG A 59 11.97 3.37 0.71
N ILE A 60 10.96 3.39 -0.16
CA ILE A 60 9.72 4.16 0.03
C ILE A 60 8.52 3.21 0.08
N PRO A 61 7.53 3.44 0.96
CA PRO A 61 6.23 2.80 0.80
C PRO A 61 5.63 3.17 -0.56
N LEU A 62 5.07 2.20 -1.27
CA LEU A 62 4.46 2.37 -2.60
C LEU A 62 3.40 3.49 -2.60
N ILE A 63 2.61 3.55 -1.53
CA ILE A 63 1.56 4.56 -1.31
C ILE A 63 2.10 5.97 -1.06
N GLU A 64 3.36 6.09 -0.62
CA GLU A 64 4.03 7.37 -0.34
C GLU A 64 4.90 7.82 -1.52
N ALA A 65 4.96 7.07 -2.63
CA ALA A 65 5.73 7.46 -3.79
C ALA A 65 5.21 8.79 -4.36
N VAL A 66 6.09 9.79 -4.42
CA VAL A 66 5.75 11.16 -4.83
C VAL A 66 5.47 11.24 -6.33
N ASP A 67 6.15 10.43 -7.13
CA ASP A 67 5.93 10.37 -8.58
C ASP A 67 6.28 8.98 -9.13
N LYS A 68 5.80 8.68 -10.34
CA LYS A 68 6.07 7.42 -11.05
C LYS A 68 6.06 7.60 -12.58
N ILE A 69 6.65 6.64 -13.27
CA ILE A 69 6.59 6.52 -14.74
C ILE A 69 6.38 5.07 -15.16
N ASP A 70 5.80 4.84 -16.33
CA ASP A 70 5.83 3.55 -17.01
C ASP A 70 7.07 3.47 -17.91
N ARG A 71 7.84 2.40 -17.78
CA ARG A 71 8.99 2.09 -18.63
C ARG A 71 8.87 0.66 -19.12
N GLY A 72 8.39 0.49 -20.35
CA GLY A 72 8.35 -0.82 -21.00
C GLY A 72 7.49 -1.85 -20.25
N GLY A 73 6.42 -1.38 -19.59
CA GLY A 73 5.53 -2.23 -18.78
C GLY A 73 5.95 -2.39 -17.31
N GLU A 74 7.07 -1.80 -16.90
CA GLU A 74 7.46 -1.70 -15.49
C GLU A 74 7.18 -0.27 -14.97
N THR A 75 6.51 -0.16 -13.82
CA THR A 75 6.32 1.14 -13.17
C THR A 75 7.50 1.45 -12.25
N VAL A 76 8.21 2.54 -12.54
CA VAL A 76 9.31 3.04 -11.71
C VAL A 76 8.78 4.15 -10.80
N TYR A 77 9.10 4.07 -9.50
CA TYR A 77 8.62 4.98 -8.46
C TYR A 77 9.76 5.86 -7.92
N PHE A 78 9.43 7.09 -7.53
CA PHE A 78 10.39 8.07 -7.05
C PHE A 78 9.98 8.70 -5.72
N CYS A 79 10.96 8.91 -4.84
CA CYS A 79 10.77 9.57 -3.54
C CYS A 79 10.55 11.08 -3.69
N SER A 80 10.91 11.66 -4.83
CA SER A 80 10.79 13.10 -5.12
C SER A 80 10.69 13.37 -6.62
N LYS A 81 10.15 14.55 -6.96
CA LYS A 81 10.09 15.02 -8.36
C LYS A 81 11.49 15.26 -8.93
N GLU A 82 12.44 15.60 -8.07
CA GLU A 82 13.84 15.83 -8.40
C GLU A 82 14.51 14.50 -8.82
N CYS A 83 14.27 13.41 -8.10
CA CYS A 83 14.76 12.08 -8.48
C CYS A 83 14.18 11.65 -9.83
N LYS A 84 12.88 11.81 -10.07
CA LYS A 84 12.30 11.54 -11.41
C LYS A 84 12.98 12.34 -12.52
N LYS A 85 13.22 13.64 -12.32
CA LYS A 85 13.89 14.49 -13.32
C LYS A 85 15.32 14.03 -13.59
N ALA A 86 16.07 13.68 -12.54
CA ALA A 86 17.42 13.14 -12.66
C ALA A 86 17.43 11.83 -13.45
N TYR A 87 16.52 10.91 -13.11
CA TYR A 87 16.35 9.64 -13.82
C TYR A 87 16.11 9.84 -15.32
N LEU A 88 15.15 10.68 -15.70
CA LEU A 88 14.84 10.95 -17.11
C LEU A 88 16.02 11.57 -17.87
N LYS A 89 16.81 12.43 -17.21
CA LYS A 89 18.00 13.06 -17.80
C LYS A 89 19.12 12.06 -18.08
N GLU A 90 19.30 11.08 -17.21
CA GLU A 90 20.30 10.02 -17.40
C GLU A 90 19.87 9.01 -18.48
N GLN A 91 18.58 8.63 -18.51
CA GLN A 91 18.07 7.70 -19.52
C GLN A 91 18.04 8.29 -20.94
N GLY A 92 17.78 9.60 -21.06
CA GLY A 92 17.90 10.30 -22.35
C GLY A 92 19.32 10.25 -22.97
N LYS A 93 20.34 9.85 -22.20
CA LYS A 93 21.70 9.59 -22.69
C LYS A 93 21.93 8.12 -23.08
N SER A 94 21.32 7.15 -22.39
CA SER A 94 21.51 5.71 -22.68
C SER A 94 20.76 5.26 -23.93
N ASP A 95 19.55 5.77 -24.17
CA ASP A 95 18.76 5.44 -25.37
C ASP A 95 19.42 5.93 -26.68
N LYS A 96 20.31 6.92 -26.60
CA LYS A 96 21.08 7.43 -27.75
C LYS A 96 22.35 6.63 -28.08
N LEU A 97 22.76 5.70 -27.23
CA LEU A 97 23.98 4.91 -27.46
C LEU A 97 23.72 3.59 -28.21
N ASN A 98 22.46 3.17 -28.35
CA ASN A 98 22.06 1.93 -29.01
C ASN A 98 21.53 2.09 -30.45
N SER A 99 21.63 3.27 -31.07
CA SER A 99 21.16 3.52 -32.45
C SER A 99 22.28 3.79 -33.47
N GLY A 100 23.49 3.24 -33.25
CA GLY A 100 24.63 3.39 -34.15
C GLY A 100 25.33 2.06 -34.40
N GLY A 101 24.78 1.23 -35.29
CA GLY A 101 25.40 -0.04 -35.66
C GLY A 101 24.59 -0.89 -36.63
N SER A 102 24.55 -0.49 -37.90
CA SER A 102 24.40 -1.42 -39.03
C SER A 102 25.00 -0.72 -40.24
N GLY A 103 26.14 -1.26 -40.70
CA GLY A 103 26.71 -0.93 -42.00
C GLY A 103 25.95 -1.62 -43.13
#